data_AF-A0A453IRR6-F1
#
_entry.id   AF-A0A453IRR6-F1
#
_cell.length_a   1.000
_cell.length_b   1.000
_cell.length_c   1.000
_cell.angle_alpha   90.00
_cell.angle_beta   90.00
_cell.angle_gamma   90.00
#
_symmetry.space_group_name_H-M   'P 1'
#
loop_
_entity.id
_entity.type
_entity.pdbx_description
1 polymer ?
#
loop_
_entity_poly.entity_id
_entity_poly.type
_entity_poly.pdbx_seq_one_letter_code
_entity_poly.pdbx_strand_id
1 'polypeptide(L)'
;MNCICTTYSLGYSAPFFRFRRAKVYRSAAKETLSLPRTGMEVSTRTAASPTTAPSRRRSVHIPPPPASSSHHHQLPPLHHLLRLPRSISPLQPPALTSIAAMARPGHSTAWLPLLVLLFAAGAAAQSGCLSATFTGGRTFLKCNQLPVLGASLHWTYHAGNGTADIAFRAPSGADGWVGWGINPSGSGMAGSNVFVASQSGGAVSVLTTILRTTAPTLDNTALSFDVPVPASAEYAGGAYTIYATVALPGNTTSQNTVWQAGPISGGRISPHPVSGQNLQSAQNLDFLSGTSTGGSNSRLHRRNLHGVLNGVGWGVLIPLGAMIARYLRVFESADPAWFYLHIACQISGYALGVAGWGLGLKLGSESKGLTYSTHRNIGIAIFCLATLQVFALFLRPDKKNKYRVYWNAYHHSVGYSVIVLAAVNIFKGLNILKPVTGWKTSYIVILATLAGVALVLEAITWAIVLRRRKRNQAHGGANGTGVQL
;
A
#
# COMPACT_ATOMS: atom_id res chain seq x y z
N MET A 1 -50.74 -14.61 -15.65
CA MET A 1 -51.15 -13.19 -15.53
C MET A 1 -50.06 -12.32 -16.14
N ASN A 2 -50.39 -11.69 -17.26
CA ASN A 2 -49.53 -10.80 -18.06
C ASN A 2 -49.57 -9.36 -17.53
N CYS A 3 -48.47 -8.62 -17.67
CA CYS A 3 -48.39 -7.18 -17.99
C CYS A 3 -46.93 -6.88 -18.38
N ILE A 4 -46.56 -6.91 -19.67
CA ILE A 4 -46.62 -5.81 -20.66
C ILE A 4 -45.77 -4.60 -20.23
N CYS A 5 -44.51 -4.60 -20.69
CA CYS A 5 -43.64 -3.42 -20.76
C CYS A 5 -43.75 -2.83 -22.17
N THR A 6 -44.32 -1.63 -22.27
CA THR A 6 -44.38 -0.86 -23.52
C THR A 6 -43.07 -0.09 -23.70
N THR A 7 -42.26 -0.47 -24.69
CA THR A 7 -41.11 0.30 -25.18
C THR A 7 -41.55 1.24 -26.28
N TYR A 8 -41.40 2.55 -26.08
CA TYR A 8 -41.45 3.53 -27.17
C TYR A 8 -40.06 3.65 -27.81
N SER A 9 -39.99 3.26 -29.08
CA SER A 9 -38.86 3.48 -29.98
C SER A 9 -39.11 4.80 -30.73
N LEU A 10 -38.21 5.77 -30.57
CA LEU A 10 -38.11 6.92 -31.47
C LEU A 10 -36.75 6.85 -32.15
N GLY A 11 -36.78 6.36 -33.39
CA GLY A 11 -35.66 6.40 -34.30
C GLY A 11 -35.40 7.83 -34.76
N TYR A 12 -34.14 8.26 -34.67
CA TYR A 12 -33.61 9.32 -35.52
C TYR A 12 -32.24 8.92 -36.03
N SER A 13 -32.19 8.79 -37.36
CA SER A 13 -31.03 8.52 -38.19
C SER A 13 -29.93 9.57 -37.98
N ALA A 14 -28.71 9.11 -37.74
CA ALA A 14 -27.52 9.96 -37.71
C ALA A 14 -27.02 10.26 -39.14
N PRO A 15 -26.73 11.53 -39.50
CA PRO A 15 -25.87 11.80 -40.63
C PRO A 15 -24.41 11.91 -40.16
N PHE A 16 -23.57 11.16 -40.85
CA PHE A 16 -22.11 11.32 -40.95
C PHE A 16 -21.68 12.80 -40.94
N PHE A 17 -20.75 13.18 -40.06
CA PHE A 17 -19.99 14.43 -40.20
C PHE A 17 -18.50 14.15 -40.45
N ARG A 18 -18.08 14.51 -41.67
CA ARG A 18 -16.70 14.63 -42.14
C ARG A 18 -15.89 15.54 -41.20
N PHE A 19 -14.78 15.03 -40.69
CA PHE A 19 -13.73 15.83 -40.06
C PHE A 19 -13.06 16.76 -41.09
N ARG A 20 -13.20 18.08 -40.95
CA ARG A 20 -12.20 19.03 -41.44
C ARG A 20 -11.21 19.31 -40.32
N ARG A 21 -10.01 18.74 -40.43
CA ARG A 21 -8.83 19.23 -39.69
C ARG A 21 -8.44 20.60 -40.26
N ALA A 22 -8.42 21.63 -39.43
CA ALA A 22 -7.75 22.88 -39.73
C ALA A 22 -6.45 22.98 -38.92
N LYS A 23 -5.36 23.23 -39.65
CA LYS A 23 -3.97 23.37 -39.25
C LYS A 23 -3.75 24.51 -38.24
N VAL A 24 -2.95 24.28 -37.20
CA VAL A 24 -1.95 25.24 -36.71
C VAL A 24 -0.76 24.44 -36.19
N TYR A 25 0.42 24.72 -36.76
CA TYR A 25 1.81 24.48 -36.34
C TYR A 25 2.66 24.02 -37.53
N ARG A 26 3.19 25.02 -38.25
CA ARG A 26 4.34 24.88 -39.14
C ARG A 26 5.17 26.15 -39.01
N SER A 27 6.19 26.11 -38.15
CA SER A 27 7.41 26.90 -38.31
C SER A 27 8.49 26.33 -37.40
N ALA A 28 9.34 25.49 -37.96
CA ALA A 28 10.73 25.21 -37.61
C ALA A 28 11.10 23.87 -38.27
N ALA A 29 12.00 23.95 -39.25
CA ALA A 29 12.69 22.88 -39.99
C ALA A 29 12.42 22.93 -41.51
N LYS A 30 13.05 23.91 -42.16
CA LYS A 30 13.41 23.87 -43.58
C LYS A 30 14.92 24.12 -43.64
N GLU A 31 15.66 23.05 -43.85
CA GLU A 31 17.06 22.89 -44.32
C GLU A 31 17.53 21.56 -43.71
N THR A 32 17.47 20.44 -44.40
CA THR A 32 18.42 20.08 -45.47
C THR A 32 17.91 18.84 -46.23
N LEU A 33 18.28 18.76 -47.52
CA LEU A 33 18.42 17.63 -48.46
C LEU A 33 17.95 16.22 -48.01
N SER A 34 17.36 15.31 -48.79
CA SER A 34 17.23 15.09 -50.25
C SER A 34 16.35 13.83 -50.46
N LEU A 35 15.60 13.76 -51.57
CA LEU A 35 14.85 12.59 -52.11
C LEU A 35 15.81 11.42 -52.50
N PRO A 36 15.35 10.20 -52.95
CA PRO A 36 14.00 9.72 -53.34
C PRO A 36 13.56 8.38 -52.68
N ARG A 37 12.27 8.10 -52.41
CA ARG A 37 11.16 7.58 -53.24
C ARG A 37 11.38 6.20 -53.89
N THR A 38 10.71 5.17 -53.35
CA THR A 38 10.02 4.05 -54.04
C THR A 38 9.13 3.34 -53.00
N GLY A 39 7.81 3.27 -53.21
CA GLY A 39 7.07 2.02 -53.52
C GLY A 39 6.86 1.18 -52.25
N MET A 40 5.67 0.75 -51.82
CA MET A 40 4.57 0.18 -52.57
C MET A 40 3.37 0.00 -51.61
N GLU A 41 2.19 -0.04 -52.21
CA GLU A 41 0.84 -0.12 -51.65
C GLU A 41 0.46 -1.40 -50.88
N VAL A 42 -0.50 -1.21 -49.96
CA VAL A 42 -1.78 -1.97 -49.79
C VAL A 42 -1.68 -3.48 -49.45
N SER A 43 -2.16 -3.88 -48.27
CA SER A 43 -3.59 -4.19 -48.09
C SER A 43 -3.90 -4.77 -46.71
N THR A 44 -5.05 -4.33 -46.23
CA THR A 44 -5.83 -4.75 -45.06
C THR A 44 -6.17 -6.25 -45.00
N ARG A 45 -6.25 -6.82 -43.79
CA ARG A 45 -7.44 -7.61 -43.40
C ARG A 45 -7.64 -7.73 -41.90
N THR A 46 -8.89 -7.53 -41.54
CA THR A 46 -9.52 -7.49 -40.23
C THR A 46 -9.74 -8.89 -39.65
N ALA A 47 -9.67 -8.97 -38.32
CA ALA A 47 -9.97 -10.14 -37.52
C ALA A 47 -11.49 -10.41 -37.37
N ALA A 48 -11.87 -11.68 -37.27
CA ALA A 48 -13.18 -12.13 -36.80
C ALA A 48 -13.00 -13.27 -35.77
N SER A 49 -13.90 -13.27 -34.77
CA SER A 49 -13.93 -14.08 -33.54
C SER A 49 -14.02 -15.60 -33.73
N PRO A 50 -13.67 -16.41 -32.70
CA PRO A 50 -13.83 -17.86 -32.74
C PRO A 50 -15.06 -18.38 -31.94
N THR A 51 -15.65 -19.45 -32.46
CA THR A 51 -16.67 -20.31 -31.85
C THR A 51 -16.06 -21.65 -31.38
N THR A 52 -16.42 -22.04 -30.15
CA THR A 52 -16.60 -23.40 -29.55
C THR A 52 -16.04 -24.69 -30.20
N ALA A 53 -15.09 -25.34 -29.48
CA ALA A 53 -14.87 -26.78 -29.09
C ALA A 53 -14.97 -27.95 -30.14
N PRO A 54 -14.48 -29.22 -29.90
CA PRO A 54 -13.79 -29.82 -28.73
C PRO A 54 -12.54 -30.71 -29.04
N SER A 55 -11.95 -31.22 -27.93
CA SER A 55 -10.90 -32.24 -27.68
C SER A 55 -10.28 -33.09 -28.82
N ARG A 56 -8.94 -33.19 -28.81
CA ARG A 56 -8.23 -34.44 -29.15
C ARG A 56 -6.91 -34.60 -28.38
N ARG A 57 -6.78 -35.72 -27.69
CA ARG A 57 -5.56 -36.25 -27.04
C ARG A 57 -4.46 -36.47 -28.09
N ARG A 58 -3.23 -36.02 -27.81
CA ARG A 58 -2.02 -36.62 -28.39
C ARG A 58 -0.89 -36.59 -27.35
N SER A 59 -0.45 -37.79 -26.99
CA SER A 59 0.75 -38.06 -26.20
C SER A 59 1.97 -37.78 -27.07
N VAL A 60 2.94 -37.02 -26.57
CA VAL A 60 4.26 -36.85 -27.21
C VAL A 60 5.32 -37.20 -26.18
N HIS A 61 6.13 -38.18 -26.56
CA HIS A 61 7.25 -38.77 -25.85
C HIS A 61 8.47 -37.84 -25.97
N ILE A 62 9.14 -37.52 -24.86
CA ILE A 62 10.34 -36.68 -24.80
C ILE A 62 11.51 -37.57 -24.29
N PRO A 63 12.62 -37.74 -25.03
CA PRO A 63 13.82 -38.39 -24.51
C PRO A 63 14.73 -37.41 -23.73
N PRO A 64 15.52 -37.89 -22.74
CA PRO A 64 16.34 -37.06 -21.86
C PRO A 64 17.72 -36.67 -22.46
N PRO A 65 18.38 -35.64 -21.93
CA PRO A 65 19.68 -35.16 -22.40
C PRO A 65 20.86 -36.00 -21.86
N PRO A 66 22.00 -36.07 -22.59
CA PRO A 66 23.19 -36.78 -22.12
C PRO A 66 24.04 -35.95 -21.15
N ALA A 67 24.75 -36.68 -20.29
CA ALA A 67 25.55 -36.22 -19.16
C ALA A 67 26.98 -35.76 -19.51
N SER A 68 27.56 -35.10 -18.51
CA SER A 68 28.88 -34.48 -18.36
C SER A 68 30.11 -35.29 -18.77
N SER A 69 31.16 -34.59 -19.24
CA SER A 69 32.55 -35.02 -19.10
C SER A 69 33.44 -33.88 -18.57
N SER A 70 34.33 -34.27 -17.67
CA SER A 70 35.30 -33.46 -16.91
C SER A 70 36.69 -33.59 -17.53
N HIS A 71 37.46 -32.51 -17.64
CA HIS A 71 38.93 -32.59 -17.70
C HIS A 71 39.62 -31.39 -17.04
N HIS A 72 40.53 -31.73 -16.13
CA HIS A 72 41.49 -30.87 -15.44
C HIS A 72 42.57 -30.32 -16.38
N HIS A 73 43.06 -29.10 -16.13
CA HIS A 73 44.48 -28.76 -16.33
C HIS A 73 44.96 -27.67 -15.35
N GLN A 74 46.14 -27.93 -14.78
CA GLN A 74 46.88 -27.16 -13.79
C GLN A 74 47.56 -25.90 -14.38
N LEU A 75 47.79 -24.89 -13.53
CA LEU A 75 48.62 -23.70 -13.77
C LEU A 75 49.86 -23.72 -12.85
N PRO A 76 51.05 -23.27 -13.29
CA PRO A 76 52.19 -23.00 -12.41
C PRO A 76 52.36 -21.50 -12.09
N PRO A 77 53.12 -21.14 -11.03
CA PRO A 77 53.27 -19.77 -10.54
C PRO A 77 54.61 -19.12 -10.96
N LEU A 78 54.73 -17.78 -10.88
CA LEU A 78 56.03 -17.11 -10.91
C LEU A 78 56.05 -15.81 -10.10
N HIS A 79 57.01 -15.73 -9.19
CA HIS A 79 57.47 -14.54 -8.47
C HIS A 79 58.60 -13.83 -9.25
N HIS A 80 58.79 -12.53 -8.91
CA HIS A 80 60.06 -11.79 -8.93
C HIS A 80 60.62 -11.27 -10.28
N LEU A 81 60.64 -9.93 -10.48
CA LEU A 81 61.79 -9.04 -10.19
C LEU A 81 61.62 -7.60 -10.73
N LEU A 82 62.25 -6.69 -10.00
CA LEU A 82 62.35 -5.24 -10.17
C LEU A 82 63.21 -4.80 -11.37
N ARG A 83 62.90 -3.65 -12.00
CA ARG A 83 63.83 -2.53 -12.23
C ARG A 83 63.18 -1.33 -12.95
N LEU A 84 63.30 -0.15 -12.35
CA LEU A 84 63.26 1.18 -13.00
C LEU A 84 64.70 1.58 -13.41
N PRO A 85 64.88 2.56 -14.33
CA PRO A 85 65.28 3.90 -13.85
C PRO A 85 64.79 5.12 -14.68
N ARG A 86 64.66 6.27 -13.97
CA ARG A 86 65.05 7.70 -14.26
C ARG A 86 64.96 8.26 -15.68
N SER A 87 64.73 9.56 -15.98
CA SER A 87 64.52 10.85 -15.30
C SER A 87 64.47 11.89 -16.45
N ILE A 88 63.73 13.00 -16.35
CA ILE A 88 64.12 14.36 -16.81
C ILE A 88 63.01 15.36 -16.36
N SER A 89 63.44 16.43 -15.71
CA SER A 89 62.83 17.76 -15.57
C SER A 89 64.00 18.76 -15.75
N PRO A 90 63.87 20.11 -15.89
CA PRO A 90 62.74 20.99 -15.49
C PRO A 90 62.48 22.20 -16.43
N LEU A 91 61.49 23.07 -16.10
CA LEU A 91 61.65 24.54 -16.03
C LEU A 91 60.37 25.20 -15.43
N GLN A 92 60.58 26.17 -14.52
CA GLN A 92 59.63 27.01 -13.74
C GLN A 92 59.55 28.44 -14.37
N PRO A 93 58.89 29.51 -13.83
CA PRO A 93 57.94 29.75 -12.69
C PRO A 93 56.81 30.78 -13.08
N PRO A 94 56.19 31.66 -12.23
CA PRO A 94 55.84 31.65 -10.78
C PRO A 94 54.35 31.97 -10.42
N ALA A 95 54.01 31.63 -9.18
CA ALA A 95 53.12 32.23 -8.16
C ALA A 95 51.97 33.23 -8.49
N LEU A 96 50.79 32.95 -7.90
CA LEU A 96 49.97 33.92 -7.16
C LEU A 96 49.07 33.20 -6.14
N THR A 97 49.05 33.75 -4.92
CA THR A 97 48.45 33.25 -3.68
C THR A 97 46.98 33.63 -3.48
N SER A 98 46.25 32.74 -2.78
CA SER A 98 45.14 32.97 -1.82
C SER A 98 43.87 33.71 -2.23
N ILE A 99 42.72 33.06 -2.02
CA ILE A 99 41.71 33.40 -0.98
C ILE A 99 40.83 32.16 -0.76
N ALA A 100 40.76 31.72 0.49
CA ALA A 100 39.76 30.81 1.02
C ALA A 100 38.60 31.61 1.61
N ALA A 101 37.35 31.17 1.43
CA ALA A 101 36.32 31.15 2.49
C ALA A 101 34.98 30.54 2.02
N MET A 102 34.40 29.75 2.94
CA MET A 102 32.99 29.33 3.07
C MET A 102 32.49 28.08 2.32
N ALA A 103 32.84 26.91 2.85
CA ALA A 103 31.92 25.76 2.90
C ALA A 103 31.84 25.28 4.37
N ARG A 104 30.65 25.36 4.97
CA ARG A 104 30.39 24.96 6.36
C ARG A 104 30.38 23.42 6.49
N PRO A 105 31.01 22.83 7.51
CA PRO A 105 30.88 21.41 7.82
C PRO A 105 29.74 21.21 8.84
N GLY A 106 28.79 20.32 8.53
CA GLY A 106 27.76 19.95 9.49
C GLY A 106 26.84 18.85 8.97
N HIS A 107 26.86 17.71 9.67
CA HIS A 107 25.85 16.64 9.64
C HIS A 107 25.87 15.69 8.42
N SER A 108 26.81 14.74 8.35
CA SER A 108 26.63 13.55 7.49
C SER A 108 27.29 12.25 7.96
N THR A 109 27.90 12.18 9.14
CA THR A 109 28.59 10.94 9.61
C THR A 109 27.88 10.19 10.75
N ALA A 110 26.66 10.59 11.13
CA ALA A 110 25.93 9.97 12.25
C ALA A 110 25.17 8.68 11.90
N TRP A 111 25.18 8.21 10.64
CA TRP A 111 24.35 7.07 10.21
C TRP A 111 25.05 5.69 10.28
N LEU A 112 26.38 5.65 10.40
CA LEU A 112 27.14 4.41 10.49
C LEU A 112 27.21 3.79 11.91
N PRO A 113 27.29 4.54 13.03
CA PRO A 113 27.28 3.93 14.36
C PRO A 113 25.87 3.47 14.80
N LEU A 114 24.81 4.04 14.21
CA LEU A 114 23.42 3.65 14.47
C LEU A 114 23.10 2.25 13.90
N LEU A 115 23.73 1.89 12.77
CA LEU A 115 23.55 0.58 12.14
C LEU A 115 24.17 -0.54 12.99
N VAL A 116 25.35 -0.30 13.59
CA VAL A 116 26.04 -1.28 14.44
C VAL A 116 25.33 -1.48 15.79
N LEU A 117 24.72 -0.43 16.35
CA LEU A 117 23.87 -0.53 17.56
C LEU A 117 22.56 -1.28 17.30
N LEU A 118 22.00 -1.23 16.08
CA LEU A 118 20.81 -1.99 15.68
C LEU A 118 21.07 -3.50 15.53
N PHE A 119 22.29 -3.90 15.14
CA PHE A 119 22.65 -5.33 15.08
C PHE A 119 22.97 -5.93 16.46
N ALA A 120 23.48 -5.13 17.41
CA ALA A 120 23.74 -5.60 18.78
C ALA A 120 22.45 -5.81 19.61
N ALA A 121 21.37 -5.06 19.34
CA ALA A 121 20.09 -5.20 20.04
C ALA A 121 19.37 -6.53 19.73
N GLY A 122 19.61 -7.13 18.57
CA GLY A 122 19.03 -8.44 18.19
C GLY A 122 19.65 -9.62 18.94
N ALA A 123 20.94 -9.55 19.28
CA ALA A 123 21.64 -10.60 20.01
C ALA A 123 21.34 -10.58 21.52
N ALA A 124 21.11 -9.40 22.10
CA ALA A 124 20.81 -9.24 23.53
C ALA A 124 19.40 -9.73 23.92
N ALA A 125 18.45 -9.79 22.98
CA ALA A 125 17.09 -10.27 23.26
C ALA A 125 17.00 -11.81 23.37
N GLN A 126 17.91 -12.56 22.73
CA GLN A 126 17.93 -14.02 22.80
C GLN A 126 18.55 -14.56 24.09
N SER A 127 19.48 -13.83 24.72
CA SER A 127 20.15 -14.28 25.94
C SER A 127 19.28 -14.18 27.20
N GLY A 128 18.29 -13.29 27.22
CA GLY A 128 17.44 -13.04 28.39
C GLY A 128 16.43 -14.15 28.70
N CYS A 129 15.84 -14.80 27.68
CA CYS A 129 14.78 -15.79 27.88
C CYS A 129 15.28 -17.23 28.07
N LEU A 130 16.50 -17.58 27.66
CA LEU A 130 17.01 -18.96 27.79
C LEU A 130 17.19 -19.41 29.25
N SER A 131 17.22 -18.47 30.20
CA SER A 131 17.29 -18.75 31.64
C SER A 131 15.98 -19.28 32.24
N ALA A 132 14.89 -19.30 31.47
CA ALA A 132 13.60 -19.78 31.94
C ALA A 132 13.67 -21.28 32.31
N THR A 133 13.22 -21.59 33.52
CA THR A 133 13.06 -22.97 33.98
C THR A 133 11.65 -23.48 33.67
N PHE A 134 11.58 -24.74 33.25
CA PHE A 134 10.34 -25.42 32.91
C PHE A 134 10.19 -26.69 33.73
N THR A 135 8.96 -27.06 34.03
CA THR A 135 8.66 -28.25 34.82
C THR A 135 9.18 -29.52 34.12
N GLY A 136 9.61 -30.50 34.92
CA GLY A 136 10.16 -31.74 34.42
C GLY A 136 11.55 -31.61 33.79
N GLY A 137 12.28 -30.53 34.08
CA GLY A 137 13.66 -30.33 33.60
C GLY A 137 13.76 -30.09 32.10
N ARG A 138 12.67 -29.63 31.45
CA ARG A 138 12.64 -29.38 30.01
C ARG A 138 13.56 -28.22 29.64
N THR A 139 14.36 -28.39 28.60
CA THR A 139 15.29 -27.39 28.08
C THR A 139 15.07 -27.17 26.59
N PHE A 140 15.25 -25.93 26.13
CA PHE A 140 15.07 -25.55 24.73
C PHE A 140 16.33 -24.85 24.19
N LEU A 141 16.68 -25.11 22.93
CA LEU A 141 17.89 -24.56 22.31
C LEU A 141 17.75 -23.08 21.92
N LYS A 142 16.54 -22.64 21.62
CA LYS A 142 16.25 -21.27 21.18
C LYS A 142 15.08 -20.68 21.96
N CYS A 143 15.07 -19.36 22.07
CA CYS A 143 13.93 -18.61 22.59
C CYS A 143 13.76 -17.28 21.88
N ASN A 144 12.55 -16.74 21.99
CA ASN A 144 12.13 -15.46 21.45
C ASN A 144 11.19 -14.79 22.45
N GLN A 145 11.62 -13.65 23.01
CA GLN A 145 10.75 -12.80 23.80
C GLN A 145 9.81 -12.05 22.87
N LEU A 146 8.52 -12.35 22.94
CA LEU A 146 7.54 -11.81 22.01
C LEU A 146 7.30 -10.32 22.31
N PRO A 147 7.08 -9.48 21.28
CA PRO A 147 7.07 -8.03 21.42
C PRO A 147 5.89 -7.48 22.23
N VAL A 148 4.84 -8.29 22.44
CA VAL A 148 3.59 -7.86 23.07
C VAL A 148 3.00 -8.97 23.94
N LEU A 149 2.13 -8.59 24.88
CA LEU A 149 1.46 -9.47 25.84
C LEU A 149 2.40 -10.17 26.84
N GLY A 150 3.64 -9.70 26.98
CA GLY A 150 4.62 -10.26 27.93
C GLY A 150 4.94 -11.73 27.69
N ALA A 151 4.66 -12.25 26.50
CA ALA A 151 4.78 -13.65 26.17
C ALA A 151 6.19 -14.03 25.69
N SER A 152 6.55 -15.30 25.81
CA SER A 152 7.80 -15.85 25.29
C SER A 152 7.55 -17.19 24.60
N LEU A 153 8.36 -17.47 23.59
CA LEU A 153 8.34 -18.73 22.86
C LEU A 153 9.73 -19.36 22.93
N HIS A 154 9.79 -20.62 23.30
CA HIS A 154 11.01 -21.41 23.40
C HIS A 154 10.84 -22.65 22.53
N TRP A 155 11.88 -23.04 21.82
CA TRP A 155 11.80 -24.22 20.97
C TRP A 155 13.13 -24.91 20.72
N THR A 156 13.03 -26.18 20.37
CA THR A 156 14.11 -27.00 19.81
C THR A 156 13.61 -27.59 18.50
N TYR A 157 14.28 -27.28 17.39
CA TYR A 157 13.93 -27.82 16.07
C TYR A 157 14.76 -29.06 15.74
N HIS A 158 14.08 -30.12 15.32
CA HIS A 158 14.66 -31.42 14.99
C HIS A 158 14.63 -31.62 13.47
N ALA A 159 15.74 -31.31 12.81
CA ALA A 159 15.84 -31.38 11.35
C ALA A 159 15.60 -32.79 10.78
N GLY A 160 15.91 -33.85 11.55
CA GLY A 160 15.79 -35.25 11.10
C GLY A 160 14.35 -35.71 10.84
N ASN A 161 13.37 -35.13 11.53
CA ASN A 161 11.95 -35.47 11.37
C ASN A 161 11.05 -34.25 11.11
N GLY A 162 11.63 -33.04 10.97
CA GLY A 162 10.90 -31.81 10.71
C GLY A 162 10.00 -31.35 11.85
N THR A 163 10.24 -31.82 13.08
CA THR A 163 9.42 -31.46 14.24
C THR A 163 10.06 -30.36 15.07
N ALA A 164 9.25 -29.61 15.82
CA ALA A 164 9.71 -28.65 16.80
C ALA A 164 9.05 -28.92 18.15
N ASP A 165 9.87 -29.08 19.19
CA ASP A 165 9.42 -29.04 20.57
C ASP A 165 9.28 -27.58 20.98
N ILE A 166 8.15 -27.22 21.58
CA ILE A 166 7.78 -25.83 21.86
C ILE A 166 7.35 -25.70 23.32
N ALA A 167 7.78 -24.62 23.96
CA ALA A 167 7.14 -24.05 25.13
C ALA A 167 6.74 -22.59 24.86
N PHE A 168 5.44 -22.32 24.87
CA PHE A 168 4.89 -20.97 24.82
C PHE A 168 4.44 -20.55 26.21
N ARG A 169 4.96 -19.44 26.73
CA ARG A 169 4.63 -18.92 28.06
C ARG A 169 4.02 -17.53 27.93
N ALA A 170 2.91 -17.28 28.63
CA ALA A 170 2.27 -15.97 28.65
C ALA A 170 1.61 -15.66 30.00
N PRO A 171 1.72 -14.42 30.51
CA PRO A 171 0.99 -13.98 31.70
C PRO A 171 -0.52 -13.98 31.47
N SER A 172 -1.28 -14.53 32.41
CA SER A 172 -2.75 -14.43 32.45
C SER A 172 -3.27 -14.81 33.84
N GLY A 173 -4.41 -14.23 34.24
CA GLY A 173 -5.08 -14.60 35.47
C GLY A 173 -5.56 -16.06 35.45
N ALA A 174 -5.85 -16.62 36.62
CA ALA A 174 -6.40 -17.98 36.70
C ALA A 174 -7.80 -18.08 36.07
N ASP A 175 -8.52 -16.96 36.04
CA ASP A 175 -9.77 -16.69 35.34
C ASP A 175 -9.58 -16.30 33.87
N GLY A 176 -8.38 -16.48 33.32
CA GLY A 176 -8.03 -16.20 31.94
C GLY A 176 -7.56 -17.44 31.18
N TRP A 177 -7.25 -17.22 29.91
CA TRP A 177 -6.67 -18.19 29.00
C TRP A 177 -5.53 -17.57 28.22
N VAL A 178 -4.65 -18.42 27.68
CA VAL A 178 -3.63 -18.04 26.71
C VAL A 178 -3.67 -18.99 25.52
N GLY A 179 -3.28 -18.51 24.34
CA GLY A 179 -3.24 -19.34 23.15
C GLY A 179 -2.06 -19.02 22.27
N TRP A 180 -1.54 -20.06 21.62
CA TRP A 180 -0.49 -19.97 20.63
C TRP A 180 -0.79 -20.91 19.47
N GLY A 181 -0.40 -20.55 18.25
CA GLY A 181 -0.58 -21.45 17.12
C GLY A 181 0.13 -21.02 15.85
N ILE A 182 0.05 -21.91 14.85
CA ILE A 182 0.63 -21.75 13.52
C ILE A 182 -0.50 -21.53 12.51
N ASN A 183 -0.31 -20.58 11.59
CA ASN A 183 -1.20 -20.40 10.45
C ASN A 183 -0.51 -20.88 9.15
N PRO A 184 -0.85 -22.06 8.63
CA PRO A 184 -0.26 -22.58 7.40
C PRO A 184 -0.66 -21.82 6.13
N SER A 185 -1.75 -21.05 6.20
CA SER A 185 -2.42 -20.46 5.01
C SER A 185 -2.41 -18.93 4.98
N GLY A 186 -1.90 -18.29 6.03
CA GLY A 186 -1.95 -16.84 6.23
C GLY A 186 -1.09 -16.39 7.40
N SER A 187 -1.23 -15.12 7.79
CA SER A 187 -0.40 -14.48 8.82
C SER A 187 -1.19 -13.85 9.98
N GLY A 188 -2.50 -14.11 10.04
CA GLY A 188 -3.39 -13.59 11.09
C GLY A 188 -4.18 -14.71 11.77
N MET A 189 -5.18 -14.35 12.58
CA MET A 189 -5.99 -15.31 13.36
C MET A 189 -6.76 -16.32 12.51
N ALA A 190 -7.39 -15.88 11.42
CA ALA A 190 -8.20 -16.76 10.57
C ALA A 190 -7.29 -17.73 9.77
N GLY A 191 -7.57 -19.02 9.88
CA GLY A 191 -6.76 -20.13 9.36
C GLY A 191 -5.73 -20.68 10.34
N SER A 192 -5.61 -20.10 11.54
CA SER A 192 -4.65 -20.56 12.54
C SER A 192 -5.09 -21.86 13.21
N ASN A 193 -4.14 -22.76 13.37
CA ASN A 193 -4.23 -23.99 14.14
C ASN A 193 -3.62 -23.69 15.51
N VAL A 194 -4.44 -23.71 16.55
CA VAL A 194 -4.06 -23.14 17.86
C VAL A 194 -4.21 -24.14 18.98
N PHE A 195 -3.32 -23.98 19.96
CA PHE A 195 -3.38 -24.57 21.28
C PHE A 195 -3.85 -23.48 22.24
N VAL A 196 -4.87 -23.76 23.05
CA VAL A 196 -5.41 -22.82 24.02
C VAL A 196 -5.34 -23.45 25.40
N ALA A 197 -4.56 -22.84 26.29
CA ALA A 197 -4.50 -23.23 27.69
C ALA A 197 -5.48 -22.41 28.53
N SER A 198 -6.21 -23.11 29.38
CA SER A 198 -7.11 -22.55 30.38
C SER A 198 -7.21 -23.51 31.55
N GLN A 199 -7.76 -23.04 32.67
CA GLN A 199 -8.03 -23.91 33.82
C GLN A 199 -9.48 -23.85 34.26
N SER A 200 -9.97 -24.97 34.79
CA SER A 200 -11.29 -25.09 35.40
C SER A 200 -11.14 -25.83 36.72
N GLY A 201 -11.59 -25.23 37.83
CA GLY A 201 -11.45 -25.83 39.17
C GLY A 201 -10.00 -26.11 39.57
N GLY A 202 -9.04 -25.33 39.07
CA GLY A 202 -7.59 -25.52 39.30
C GLY A 202 -6.92 -26.55 38.38
N ALA A 203 -7.67 -27.30 37.59
CA ALA A 203 -7.12 -28.23 36.60
C ALA A 203 -6.83 -27.50 35.29
N VAL A 204 -5.56 -27.49 34.87
CA VAL A 204 -5.10 -26.88 33.61
C VAL A 204 -5.29 -27.87 32.46
N SER A 205 -5.80 -27.40 31.33
CA SER A 205 -6.01 -28.21 30.12
C SER A 205 -5.64 -27.44 28.85
N VAL A 206 -5.35 -28.19 27.77
CA VAL A 206 -5.09 -27.63 26.43
C VAL A 206 -6.21 -28.06 25.48
N LEU A 207 -6.82 -27.06 24.85
CA LEU A 207 -7.77 -27.23 23.75
C LEU A 207 -7.03 -27.02 22.42
N THR A 208 -7.21 -27.93 21.47
CA THR A 208 -6.74 -27.75 20.09
C THR A 208 -7.91 -27.44 19.17
N THR A 209 -7.75 -26.45 18.29
CA THR A 209 -8.82 -26.05 17.35
C THR A 209 -8.24 -25.32 16.15
N ILE A 210 -9.02 -25.24 15.07
CA ILE A 210 -8.70 -24.48 13.86
C ILE A 210 -9.61 -23.25 13.81
N LEU A 211 -9.03 -22.06 13.94
CA LEU A 211 -9.74 -20.78 13.90
C LEU A 211 -10.11 -20.43 12.47
N ARG A 212 -11.21 -20.97 11.94
CA ARG A 212 -11.62 -20.77 10.54
C ARG A 212 -11.95 -19.32 10.19
N THR A 213 -12.34 -18.51 11.18
CA THR A 213 -12.71 -17.11 11.02
C THR A 213 -12.13 -16.26 12.16
N THR A 214 -12.34 -14.94 12.14
CA THR A 214 -11.98 -14.04 13.24
C THR A 214 -12.99 -14.02 14.40
N ALA A 215 -14.09 -14.76 14.27
CA ALA A 215 -15.06 -15.01 15.33
C ALA A 215 -15.40 -16.52 15.36
N PRO A 216 -14.43 -17.37 15.71
CA PRO A 216 -14.58 -18.81 15.62
C PRO A 216 -15.40 -19.34 16.79
N THR A 217 -16.08 -20.45 16.55
CA THR A 217 -16.49 -21.35 17.64
C THR A 217 -15.32 -22.27 17.94
N LEU A 218 -15.02 -22.49 19.21
CA LEU A 218 -13.93 -23.38 19.61
C LEU A 218 -14.47 -24.82 19.66
N ASP A 219 -14.18 -25.57 18.63
CA ASP A 219 -14.39 -27.01 18.52
C ASP A 219 -13.09 -27.73 18.88
N ASN A 220 -13.14 -28.74 19.76
CA ASN A 220 -11.95 -29.53 20.12
C ASN A 220 -11.58 -30.44 18.94
N THR A 221 -10.77 -29.95 18.01
CA THR A 221 -10.43 -30.64 16.75
C THR A 221 -8.96 -30.99 16.68
N ALA A 222 -8.66 -32.04 15.90
CA ALA A 222 -7.31 -32.26 15.41
C ALA A 222 -6.86 -31.08 14.54
N LEU A 223 -5.58 -30.71 14.66
CA LEU A 223 -4.97 -29.67 13.83
C LEU A 223 -4.71 -30.20 12.42
N SER A 224 -4.46 -29.31 11.46
CA SER A 224 -4.16 -29.65 10.07
C SER A 224 -2.73 -30.17 9.85
N PHE A 225 -1.94 -30.30 10.91
CA PHE A 225 -0.59 -30.84 10.92
C PHE A 225 -0.41 -31.75 12.12
N ASP A 226 0.56 -32.66 12.03
CA ASP A 226 0.77 -33.67 13.04
C ASP A 226 1.31 -33.05 14.34
N VAL A 227 0.80 -33.55 15.45
CA VAL A 227 1.22 -33.22 16.81
C VAL A 227 1.66 -34.54 17.45
N PRO A 228 2.93 -34.98 17.27
CA PRO A 228 3.37 -36.33 17.63
C PRO A 228 3.28 -36.63 19.13
N VAL A 229 3.34 -35.61 19.96
CA VAL A 229 3.22 -35.71 21.42
C VAL A 229 2.01 -34.91 21.87
N PRO A 230 1.07 -35.49 22.66
CA PRO A 230 -0.08 -34.76 23.17
C PRO A 230 0.33 -33.45 23.86
N ALA A 231 -0.33 -32.35 23.47
CA ALA A 231 -0.06 -31.05 24.06
C ALA A 231 -0.44 -31.05 25.55
N SER A 232 0.35 -30.36 26.36
CA SER A 232 0.14 -30.22 27.80
C SER A 232 0.32 -28.77 28.21
N ALA A 233 -0.25 -28.36 29.34
CA ALA A 233 -0.05 -27.02 29.87
C ALA A 233 -0.01 -27.02 31.39
N GLU A 234 0.58 -25.96 31.93
CA GLU A 234 0.70 -25.70 33.35
C GLU A 234 0.38 -24.24 33.66
N TYR A 235 0.07 -23.97 34.93
CA TYR A 235 -0.16 -22.63 35.45
C TYR A 235 0.71 -22.42 36.68
N ALA A 236 1.63 -21.46 36.61
CA ALA A 236 2.54 -21.14 37.71
C ALA A 236 2.95 -19.67 37.68
N GLY A 237 2.98 -19.02 38.86
CA GLY A 237 3.45 -17.65 39.01
C GLY A 237 2.68 -16.63 38.16
N GLY A 238 1.37 -16.80 38.00
CA GLY A 238 0.53 -15.88 37.21
C GLY A 238 0.66 -16.02 35.69
N ALA A 239 1.23 -17.13 35.21
CA ALA A 239 1.43 -17.39 33.79
C ALA A 239 1.04 -18.82 33.43
N TYR A 240 0.53 -18.99 32.21
CA TYR A 240 0.36 -20.30 31.60
C TYR A 240 1.56 -20.63 30.73
N THR A 241 1.96 -21.90 30.73
CA THR A 241 2.93 -22.45 29.78
C THR A 241 2.27 -23.58 29.00
N ILE A 242 2.26 -23.48 27.67
CA ILE A 242 1.80 -24.52 26.74
C ILE A 242 3.03 -25.25 26.21
N TYR A 243 2.99 -26.58 26.25
CA TYR A 243 3.98 -27.45 25.65
C TYR A 243 3.36 -28.26 24.50
N ALA A 244 4.05 -28.28 23.36
CA ALA A 244 3.65 -29.06 22.21
C ALA A 244 4.86 -29.50 21.39
N THR A 245 4.78 -30.67 20.78
CA THR A 245 5.68 -31.09 19.71
C THR A 245 4.88 -31.09 18.42
N VAL A 246 5.30 -30.30 17.43
CA VAL A 246 4.55 -30.14 16.17
C VAL A 246 5.42 -30.50 14.97
N ALA A 247 4.86 -31.19 13.98
CA ALA A 247 5.46 -31.29 12.67
C ALA A 247 5.23 -29.96 11.93
N LEU A 248 6.31 -29.29 11.50
CA LEU A 248 6.17 -27.97 10.87
C LEU A 248 5.47 -28.12 9.50
N PRO A 249 4.33 -27.44 9.28
CA PRO A 249 3.54 -27.64 8.07
C PRO A 249 4.24 -27.06 6.83
N GLY A 250 4.00 -27.69 5.68
CA GLY A 250 4.44 -27.18 4.38
C GLY A 250 5.93 -27.36 4.07
N ASN A 251 6.62 -28.29 4.75
CA ASN A 251 8.04 -28.60 4.55
C ASN A 251 8.96 -27.37 4.63
N THR A 252 8.60 -26.41 5.50
CA THR A 252 9.34 -25.17 5.70
C THR A 252 9.55 -24.91 7.18
N THR A 253 10.72 -24.38 7.53
CA THR A 253 11.02 -23.97 8.90
C THR A 253 10.48 -22.57 9.22
N SER A 254 10.15 -21.79 8.18
CA SER A 254 9.50 -20.47 8.32
C SER A 254 7.98 -20.63 8.46
N GLN A 255 7.46 -20.22 9.60
CA GLN A 255 6.06 -20.37 9.98
C GLN A 255 5.47 -19.05 10.45
N ASN A 256 4.22 -18.80 10.07
CA ASN A 256 3.46 -17.70 10.66
C ASN A 256 2.85 -18.18 11.97
N THR A 257 3.22 -17.54 13.08
CA THR A 257 2.72 -17.84 14.41
C THR A 257 1.87 -16.70 14.94
N VAL A 258 0.85 -17.03 15.73
CA VAL A 258 -0.04 -16.08 16.40
C VAL A 258 -0.13 -16.44 17.88
N TRP A 259 -0.35 -15.45 18.73
CA TRP A 259 -0.59 -15.67 20.15
C TRP A 259 -1.62 -14.70 20.71
N GLN A 260 -2.30 -15.10 21.79
CA GLN A 260 -3.27 -14.27 22.48
C GLN A 260 -3.34 -14.60 23.96
N ALA A 261 -3.88 -13.65 24.73
CA ALA A 261 -4.38 -13.86 26.08
C ALA A 261 -5.76 -13.21 26.19
N GLY A 262 -6.66 -13.80 26.96
CA GLY A 262 -8.02 -13.28 27.13
C GLY A 262 -8.70 -13.79 28.39
N PRO A 263 -9.89 -13.25 28.72
CA PRO A 263 -10.63 -13.65 29.90
C PRO A 263 -11.47 -14.91 29.66
N ILE A 264 -11.78 -15.63 30.73
CA ILE A 264 -12.85 -16.62 30.78
C ILE A 264 -14.11 -15.93 31.32
N SER A 265 -15.25 -16.19 30.69
CA SER A 265 -16.54 -15.67 31.14
C SER A 265 -17.58 -16.79 31.14
N GLY A 266 -18.36 -16.92 32.21
CA GLY A 266 -19.34 -18.00 32.36
C GLY A 266 -18.75 -19.40 32.25
N GLY A 267 -17.50 -19.58 32.70
CA GLY A 267 -16.78 -20.86 32.62
C GLY A 267 -16.30 -21.25 31.21
N ARG A 268 -16.34 -20.32 30.24
CA ARG A 268 -15.90 -20.56 28.86
C ARG A 268 -14.90 -19.51 28.39
N ILE A 269 -14.02 -19.92 27.47
CA ILE A 269 -13.08 -19.02 26.79
C ILE A 269 -13.86 -17.91 26.09
N SER A 270 -13.61 -16.66 26.48
CA SER A 270 -14.26 -15.47 25.92
C SER A 270 -13.32 -14.80 24.90
N PRO A 271 -13.85 -14.00 23.95
CA PRO A 271 -13.00 -13.26 23.00
C PRO A 271 -11.94 -12.41 23.70
N HIS A 272 -10.72 -12.45 23.16
CA HIS A 272 -9.65 -11.55 23.57
C HIS A 272 -9.91 -10.12 23.05
N PRO A 273 -9.28 -9.08 23.63
CA PRO A 273 -9.37 -7.72 23.11
C PRO A 273 -8.93 -7.64 21.64
N VAL A 274 -9.59 -6.80 20.84
CA VAL A 274 -9.32 -6.65 19.39
C VAL A 274 -8.64 -5.31 19.07
N SER A 275 -7.76 -4.85 19.97
CA SER A 275 -7.07 -3.57 19.88
C SER A 275 -5.65 -3.65 20.45
N GLY A 276 -4.81 -2.68 20.12
CA GLY A 276 -3.49 -2.52 20.73
C GLY A 276 -2.59 -3.75 20.53
N GLN A 277 -2.07 -4.27 21.63
CA GLN A 277 -1.14 -5.41 21.67
C GLN A 277 -1.71 -6.68 21.03
N ASN A 278 -3.00 -6.97 21.21
CA ASN A 278 -3.63 -8.16 20.63
C ASN A 278 -3.72 -8.13 19.09
N LEU A 279 -3.67 -6.96 18.45
CA LEU A 279 -3.59 -6.89 16.98
C LEU A 279 -2.17 -7.08 16.45
N GLN A 280 -1.17 -6.97 17.32
CA GLN A 280 0.25 -7.09 16.99
C GLN A 280 0.81 -8.49 17.32
N SER A 281 0.01 -9.36 17.92
CA SER A 281 0.42 -10.67 18.42
C SER A 281 0.46 -11.74 17.33
N ALA A 282 1.23 -11.45 16.28
CA ALA A 282 1.56 -12.33 15.19
C ALA A 282 3.02 -12.12 14.78
N GLN A 283 3.69 -13.16 14.28
CA GLN A 283 5.05 -13.08 13.72
C GLN A 283 5.27 -14.14 12.64
N ASN A 284 6.20 -13.88 11.73
CA ASN A 284 6.81 -14.95 10.95
C ASN A 284 8.12 -15.34 11.65
N LEU A 285 8.24 -16.61 12.02
CA LEU A 285 9.39 -17.17 12.72
C LEU A 285 9.98 -18.31 11.91
N ASP A 286 11.28 -18.24 11.66
CA ASP A 286 12.05 -19.39 11.18
C ASP A 286 12.56 -20.20 12.36
N PHE A 287 12.04 -21.41 12.53
CA PHE A 287 12.38 -22.34 13.62
C PHE A 287 13.84 -22.82 13.56
N LEU A 288 14.48 -22.78 12.39
CA LEU A 288 15.88 -23.20 12.25
C LEU A 288 16.84 -22.06 12.60
N SER A 289 16.72 -20.90 11.95
CA SER A 289 17.62 -19.76 12.25
C SER A 289 17.27 -19.07 13.57
N GLY A 290 15.99 -19.04 13.93
CA GLY A 290 15.43 -18.21 15.01
C GLY A 290 15.19 -16.77 14.61
N THR A 291 15.29 -16.45 13.32
CA THR A 291 14.93 -15.13 12.80
C THR A 291 13.42 -14.94 12.90
N SER A 292 13.01 -13.91 13.64
CA SER A 292 11.61 -13.50 13.75
C SER A 292 11.40 -12.15 13.09
N THR A 293 10.35 -12.02 12.29
CA THR A 293 9.86 -10.74 11.77
C THR A 293 8.43 -10.51 12.24
N GLY A 294 8.10 -9.27 12.62
CA GLY A 294 6.75 -8.92 13.06
C GLY A 294 5.69 -9.36 12.04
N GLY A 295 4.60 -9.96 12.54
CA GLY A 295 3.63 -10.70 11.75
C GLY A 295 2.99 -9.78 10.73
N SER A 296 3.38 -9.97 9.47
CA SER A 296 3.00 -9.11 8.35
C SER A 296 2.98 -7.62 8.70
N ASN A 297 4.15 -7.08 9.08
CA ASN A 297 4.46 -5.67 8.87
C ASN A 297 4.05 -5.21 7.46
N SER A 298 4.08 -6.09 6.47
CA SER A 298 3.63 -5.81 5.09
C SER A 298 2.14 -5.44 4.99
N ARG A 299 1.21 -6.07 5.73
CA ARG A 299 -0.22 -5.72 5.65
C ARG A 299 -0.53 -4.42 6.35
N LEU A 300 0.02 -4.19 7.55
CA LEU A 300 -0.11 -2.90 8.23
C LEU A 300 0.55 -1.78 7.41
N HIS A 301 1.75 -2.02 6.90
CA HIS A 301 2.45 -1.10 5.99
C HIS A 301 1.61 -0.80 4.76
N ARG A 302 1.02 -1.81 4.11
CA ARG A 302 0.13 -1.61 2.95
C ARG A 302 -1.15 -0.87 3.30
N ARG A 303 -1.75 -1.11 4.48
CA ARG A 303 -2.91 -0.36 4.97
C ARG A 303 -2.55 1.12 5.21
N ASN A 304 -1.40 1.38 5.83
CA ASN A 304 -0.89 2.73 6.04
C ASN A 304 -0.58 3.40 4.70
N LEU A 305 0.08 2.71 3.78
CA LEU A 305 0.39 3.20 2.43
C LEU A 305 -0.90 3.52 1.64
N HIS A 306 -1.91 2.66 1.70
CA HIS A 306 -3.24 2.93 1.14
C HIS A 306 -3.85 4.21 1.72
N GLY A 307 -3.77 4.38 3.04
CA GLY A 307 -4.24 5.58 3.73
C GLY A 307 -3.52 6.85 3.28
N VAL A 308 -2.18 6.82 3.22
CA VAL A 308 -1.34 7.96 2.78
C VAL A 308 -1.60 8.31 1.33
N LEU A 309 -1.56 7.34 0.41
CA LEU A 309 -1.77 7.58 -1.02
C LEU A 309 -3.13 8.24 -1.28
N ASN A 310 -4.19 7.74 -0.65
CA ASN A 310 -5.53 8.29 -0.82
C ASN A 310 -5.73 9.62 -0.07
N GLY A 311 -5.09 9.80 1.09
CA GLY A 311 -5.11 11.07 1.83
C GLY A 311 -4.44 12.19 1.04
N VAL A 312 -3.25 11.94 0.48
CA VAL A 312 -2.52 12.94 -0.33
C VAL A 312 -3.20 13.14 -1.69
N GLY A 313 -3.54 12.07 -2.39
CA GLY A 313 -4.17 12.13 -3.72
C GLY A 313 -5.56 12.76 -3.66
N TRP A 314 -6.53 12.03 -3.11
CA TRP A 314 -7.93 12.47 -3.08
C TRP A 314 -8.19 13.57 -2.05
N GLY A 315 -7.52 13.52 -0.91
CA GLY A 315 -7.79 14.42 0.22
C GLY A 315 -7.11 15.79 0.14
N VAL A 316 -6.02 15.93 -0.63
CA VAL A 316 -5.25 17.18 -0.71
C VAL A 316 -5.09 17.67 -2.16
N LEU A 317 -4.51 16.86 -3.05
CA LEU A 317 -4.18 17.32 -4.41
C LEU A 317 -5.42 17.65 -5.26
N ILE A 318 -6.46 16.81 -5.21
CA ILE A 318 -7.72 17.05 -5.94
C ILE A 318 -8.42 18.36 -5.50
N PRO A 319 -8.69 18.58 -4.19
CA PRO A 319 -9.30 19.84 -3.75
C PRO A 319 -8.38 21.06 -3.98
N LEU A 320 -7.07 20.93 -3.79
CA LEU A 320 -6.12 22.00 -4.09
C LEU A 320 -6.16 22.40 -5.57
N GLY A 321 -6.16 21.42 -6.48
CA GLY A 321 -6.29 21.68 -7.91
C GLY A 321 -7.60 22.39 -8.27
N ALA A 322 -8.71 22.05 -7.61
CA ALA A 322 -9.99 22.74 -7.80
C ALA A 322 -9.95 24.19 -7.29
N MET A 323 -9.31 24.43 -6.14
CA MET A 323 -9.09 25.78 -5.61
C MET A 323 -8.24 26.64 -6.55
N ILE A 324 -7.15 26.08 -7.09
CA ILE A 324 -6.30 26.76 -8.09
C ILE A 324 -7.14 27.21 -9.29
N ALA A 325 -7.94 26.32 -9.87
CA ALA A 325 -8.78 26.66 -11.02
C ALA A 325 -9.86 27.70 -10.70
N ARG A 326 -10.41 27.69 -9.49
CA ARG A 326 -11.44 28.63 -9.05
C ARG A 326 -10.87 30.03 -8.80
N TYR A 327 -9.76 30.12 -8.07
CA TYR A 327 -9.26 31.39 -7.55
C TYR A 327 -8.16 32.01 -8.42
N LEU A 328 -7.21 31.23 -8.95
CA LEU A 328 -6.12 31.79 -9.75
C LEU A 328 -6.57 32.23 -11.14
N ARG A 329 -7.63 31.64 -11.69
CA ARG A 329 -8.21 32.03 -13.00
C ARG A 329 -8.68 33.50 -13.05
N VAL A 330 -8.94 34.13 -11.90
CA VAL A 330 -9.40 35.52 -11.84
C VAL A 330 -8.27 36.51 -12.18
N PHE A 331 -7.01 36.12 -11.96
CA PHE A 331 -5.83 36.94 -12.22
C PHE A 331 -5.37 36.76 -13.66
N GLU A 332 -5.33 37.85 -14.44
CA GLU A 332 -4.89 37.82 -15.84
C GLU A 332 -3.41 37.40 -15.96
N SER A 333 -2.57 37.79 -14.98
CA SER A 333 -1.16 37.38 -14.90
C SER A 333 -0.96 35.87 -14.70
N ALA A 334 -2.00 35.15 -14.27
CA ALA A 334 -1.95 33.72 -14.05
C ALA A 334 -2.47 32.91 -15.25
N ASP A 335 -2.87 33.53 -16.36
CA ASP A 335 -3.21 32.82 -17.60
C ASP A 335 -1.94 32.64 -18.45
N PRO A 336 -1.56 31.40 -18.87
CA PRO A 336 -2.27 30.11 -18.75
C PRO A 336 -1.85 29.26 -17.53
N ALA A 337 -1.00 29.77 -16.64
CA ALA A 337 -0.42 29.03 -15.51
C ALA A 337 -1.46 28.32 -14.62
N TRP A 338 -2.58 28.96 -14.30
CA TRP A 338 -3.65 28.36 -13.48
C TRP A 338 -4.17 27.04 -14.08
N PHE A 339 -4.24 26.95 -15.41
CA PHE A 339 -4.77 25.80 -16.12
C PHE A 339 -3.80 24.62 -16.05
N TYR A 340 -2.51 24.87 -16.24
CA TYR A 340 -1.47 23.85 -16.10
C TYR A 340 -1.30 23.38 -14.66
N LEU A 341 -1.34 24.30 -13.69
CA LEU A 341 -1.28 23.95 -12.27
C LEU A 341 -2.50 23.12 -11.84
N HIS A 342 -3.71 23.48 -12.30
CA HIS A 342 -4.90 22.67 -12.08
C HIS A 342 -4.72 21.25 -12.63
N ILE A 343 -4.34 21.11 -13.91
CA ILE A 343 -4.17 19.80 -14.55
C ILE A 343 -3.08 18.99 -13.87
N ALA A 344 -1.96 19.59 -13.50
CA ALA A 344 -0.88 18.92 -12.80
C ALA A 344 -1.36 18.34 -11.46
N CYS A 345 -2.05 19.13 -10.64
CA CYS A 345 -2.65 18.64 -9.40
C CYS A 345 -3.66 17.52 -9.65
N GLN A 346 -4.53 17.64 -10.66
CA GLN A 346 -5.55 16.63 -10.96
C GLN A 346 -4.94 15.31 -11.43
N ILE A 347 -3.96 15.34 -12.34
CA ILE A 347 -3.31 14.13 -12.85
C ILE A 347 -2.51 13.43 -11.74
N SER A 348 -1.72 14.18 -10.96
CA SER A 348 -0.97 13.62 -9.83
C SER A 348 -1.90 13.06 -8.76
N GLY A 349 -2.96 13.80 -8.40
CA GLY A 349 -3.97 13.36 -7.43
C GLY A 349 -4.68 12.09 -7.88
N TYR A 350 -5.09 12.03 -9.15
CA TYR A 350 -5.70 10.86 -9.74
C TYR A 350 -4.75 9.66 -9.75
N ALA A 351 -3.50 9.82 -10.19
CA ALA A 351 -2.51 8.73 -10.22
C ALA A 351 -2.25 8.11 -8.83
N LEU A 352 -2.01 8.93 -7.81
CA LEU A 352 -1.86 8.46 -6.43
C LEU A 352 -3.15 7.80 -5.94
N GLY A 353 -4.29 8.38 -6.29
CA GLY A 353 -5.62 7.87 -5.94
C GLY A 353 -5.92 6.49 -6.54
N VAL A 354 -5.54 6.24 -7.81
CA VAL A 354 -5.68 4.95 -8.48
C VAL A 354 -4.76 3.90 -7.85
N ALA A 355 -3.49 4.27 -7.57
CA ALA A 355 -2.56 3.38 -6.88
C ALA A 355 -3.09 3.00 -5.48
N GLY A 356 -3.59 3.98 -4.73
CA GLY A 356 -4.24 3.78 -3.44
C GLY A 356 -5.47 2.88 -3.55
N TRP A 357 -6.36 3.12 -4.52
CA TRP A 357 -7.55 2.31 -4.77
C TRP A 357 -7.21 0.85 -5.10
N GLY A 358 -6.25 0.61 -6.01
CA GLY A 358 -5.79 -0.74 -6.37
C GLY A 358 -5.20 -1.49 -5.17
N LEU A 359 -4.41 -0.80 -4.34
CA LEU A 359 -3.90 -1.36 -3.09
C LEU A 359 -5.03 -1.72 -2.11
N GLY A 360 -6.09 -0.90 -2.05
CA GLY A 360 -7.29 -1.14 -1.26
C GLY A 360 -8.07 -2.38 -1.71
N LEU A 361 -8.22 -2.60 -3.03
CA LEU A 361 -8.83 -3.81 -3.57
C LEU A 361 -8.04 -5.07 -3.19
N LYS A 362 -6.70 -5.02 -3.29
CA LYS A 362 -5.82 -6.13 -2.90
C LYS A 362 -5.91 -6.41 -1.38
N LEU A 363 -5.97 -5.37 -0.56
CA LEU A 363 -6.19 -5.54 0.88
C LEU A 363 -7.55 -6.16 1.19
N GLY A 364 -8.58 -5.83 0.39
CA GLY A 364 -9.91 -6.41 0.49
C GLY A 364 -9.97 -7.90 0.14
N SER A 365 -9.30 -8.33 -0.95
CA SER A 365 -9.28 -9.74 -1.36
C SER A 365 -8.56 -10.65 -0.37
N GLU A 366 -7.56 -10.12 0.33
CA GLU A 366 -6.81 -10.82 1.40
C GLU A 366 -7.57 -10.85 2.74
N SER A 367 -8.70 -10.15 2.87
CA SER A 367 -9.47 -10.00 4.12
C SER A 367 -10.81 -10.76 4.03
N LYS A 368 -10.79 -12.08 3.87
CA LYS A 368 -12.02 -12.90 3.90
C LYS A 368 -12.62 -12.89 5.31
N GLY A 369 -13.82 -12.34 5.49
CA GLY A 369 -14.58 -12.38 6.76
C GLY A 369 -15.00 -11.02 7.35
N LEU A 370 -14.44 -9.89 6.90
CA LEU A 370 -14.85 -8.53 7.30
C LEU A 370 -15.03 -7.66 6.06
N THR A 371 -16.26 -7.54 5.55
CA THR A 371 -16.56 -6.71 4.39
C THR A 371 -16.87 -5.27 4.81
N TYR A 372 -15.91 -4.36 4.63
CA TYR A 372 -16.18 -2.92 4.72
C TYR A 372 -16.86 -2.41 3.44
N SER A 373 -18.09 -2.90 3.21
CA SER A 373 -18.83 -2.72 1.97
C SER A 373 -19.04 -1.25 1.62
N THR A 374 -19.37 -0.40 2.60
CA THR A 374 -19.63 1.03 2.36
C THR A 374 -18.39 1.79 1.88
N HIS A 375 -17.25 1.64 2.55
CA HIS A 375 -16.00 2.33 2.16
C HIS A 375 -15.53 1.87 0.77
N ARG A 376 -15.66 0.57 0.49
CA ARG A 376 -15.33 0.01 -0.82
C ARG A 376 -16.24 0.54 -1.93
N ASN A 377 -17.55 0.56 -1.72
CA ASN A 377 -18.52 1.00 -2.72
C ASN A 377 -18.36 2.49 -3.03
N ILE A 378 -18.16 3.32 -2.01
CA ILE A 378 -17.88 4.75 -2.20
C ILE A 378 -16.53 4.92 -2.94
N GLY A 379 -15.51 4.15 -2.58
CA GLY A 379 -14.21 4.16 -3.28
C GLY A 379 -14.31 3.82 -4.76
N ILE A 380 -15.13 2.82 -5.14
CA ILE A 380 -15.39 2.48 -6.54
C ILE A 380 -16.13 3.63 -7.25
N ALA A 381 -17.15 4.21 -6.61
CA ALA A 381 -17.88 5.34 -7.17
C ALA A 381 -16.96 6.56 -7.43
N ILE A 382 -16.07 6.89 -6.49
CA ILE A 382 -15.05 7.95 -6.65
C ILE A 382 -14.17 7.66 -7.86
N PHE A 383 -13.66 6.42 -7.99
CA PHE A 383 -12.80 6.04 -9.11
C PHE A 383 -13.53 6.19 -10.45
N CYS A 384 -14.78 5.74 -10.56
CA CYS A 384 -15.58 5.89 -11.78
C CYS A 384 -15.81 7.37 -12.13
N LEU A 385 -16.25 8.19 -11.16
CA LEU A 385 -16.53 9.62 -11.38
C LEU A 385 -15.25 10.42 -11.69
N ALA A 386 -14.12 10.07 -11.07
CA ALA A 386 -12.84 10.70 -11.36
C ALA A 386 -12.30 10.32 -12.74
N THR A 387 -12.48 9.07 -13.17
CA THR A 387 -12.15 8.64 -14.53
C THR A 387 -12.96 9.43 -15.57
N LEU A 388 -14.26 9.63 -15.32
CA LEU A 388 -15.12 10.48 -16.14
C LEU A 388 -14.56 11.92 -16.21
N GLN A 389 -14.04 12.45 -15.11
CA GLN A 389 -13.40 13.78 -15.11
C GLN A 389 -12.11 13.86 -15.91
N VAL A 390 -11.30 12.80 -15.95
CA VAL A 390 -10.14 12.75 -16.84
C VAL A 390 -10.59 12.80 -18.31
N PHE A 391 -11.67 12.10 -18.67
CA PHE A 391 -12.25 12.19 -20.01
C PHE A 391 -12.81 13.57 -20.37
N ALA A 392 -13.16 14.39 -19.37
CA ALA A 392 -13.59 15.77 -19.60
C ALA A 392 -12.52 16.59 -20.34
N LEU A 393 -11.23 16.28 -20.16
CA LEU A 393 -10.14 16.95 -20.88
C LEU A 393 -10.24 16.70 -22.39
N PHE A 394 -10.47 15.45 -22.81
CA PHE A 394 -10.55 15.06 -24.22
C PHE A 394 -11.82 15.56 -24.89
N LEU A 395 -12.91 15.69 -24.13
CA LEU A 395 -14.21 16.15 -24.61
C LEU A 395 -14.40 17.67 -24.49
N ARG A 396 -13.35 18.43 -24.13
CA ARG A 396 -13.42 19.87 -23.86
C ARG A 396 -13.75 20.67 -25.14
N PRO A 397 -14.95 21.26 -25.28
CA PRO A 397 -15.33 22.02 -26.46
C PRO A 397 -14.62 23.38 -26.53
N ASP A 398 -14.52 23.97 -27.72
CA ASP A 398 -14.03 25.34 -27.89
C ASP A 398 -14.84 26.36 -27.09
N LYS A 399 -14.19 27.47 -26.70
CA LYS A 399 -14.79 28.51 -25.84
C LYS A 399 -16.07 29.12 -26.42
N LYS A 400 -16.23 29.14 -27.75
CA LYS A 400 -17.40 29.70 -28.47
C LYS A 400 -18.50 28.66 -28.77
N ASN A 401 -18.29 27.38 -28.43
CA ASN A 401 -19.21 26.31 -28.75
C ASN A 401 -20.37 26.25 -27.74
N LYS A 402 -21.62 26.11 -28.21
CA LYS A 402 -22.83 25.95 -27.37
C LYS A 402 -22.72 24.79 -26.37
N TYR A 403 -21.99 23.73 -26.72
CA TYR A 403 -21.79 22.58 -25.84
C TYR A 403 -20.87 22.86 -24.64
N ARG A 404 -20.17 24.01 -24.64
CA ARG A 404 -19.28 24.40 -23.55
C ARG A 404 -20.02 24.60 -22.23
N VAL A 405 -21.28 25.03 -22.27
CA VAL A 405 -22.12 25.23 -21.08
C VAL A 405 -22.40 23.89 -20.40
N TYR A 406 -22.85 22.89 -21.16
CA TYR A 406 -23.11 21.53 -20.66
C TYR A 406 -21.82 20.88 -20.13
N TRP A 407 -20.71 21.05 -20.85
CA TRP A 407 -19.41 20.56 -20.40
C TRP A 407 -18.99 21.20 -19.07
N ASN A 408 -19.17 22.52 -18.90
CA ASN A 408 -18.86 23.18 -17.62
C ASN A 408 -19.77 22.66 -16.49
N ALA A 409 -21.07 22.48 -16.73
CA ALA A 409 -22.01 21.98 -15.74
C ALA A 409 -21.65 20.55 -15.30
N TYR A 410 -21.35 19.68 -16.26
CA TYR A 410 -20.85 18.32 -16.03
C TYR A 410 -19.54 18.34 -15.23
N HIS A 411 -18.54 19.09 -15.72
CA HIS A 411 -17.21 19.13 -15.11
C HIS A 411 -17.25 19.67 -13.68
N HIS A 412 -18.06 20.68 -13.40
CA HIS A 412 -18.20 21.21 -12.04
C HIS A 412 -18.98 20.27 -11.13
N SER A 413 -20.15 19.77 -11.56
CA SER A 413 -21.00 18.91 -10.71
C SER A 413 -20.31 17.60 -10.34
N VAL A 414 -19.69 16.91 -11.31
CA VAL A 414 -18.95 15.68 -11.06
C VAL A 414 -17.69 15.95 -10.22
N GLY A 415 -16.99 17.06 -10.47
CA GLY A 415 -15.78 17.43 -9.72
C GLY A 415 -16.04 17.68 -8.24
N TYR A 416 -17.07 18.47 -7.92
CA TYR A 416 -17.45 18.71 -6.53
C TYR A 416 -17.97 17.43 -5.85
N SER A 417 -18.71 16.59 -6.58
CA SER A 417 -19.17 15.29 -6.06
C SER A 417 -17.99 14.40 -5.66
N VAL A 418 -16.94 14.33 -6.50
CA VAL A 418 -15.71 13.57 -6.19
C VAL A 418 -15.03 14.09 -4.92
N ILE A 419 -14.92 15.41 -4.74
CA ILE A 419 -14.28 16.01 -3.56
C ILE A 419 -15.06 15.64 -2.28
N VAL A 420 -16.39 15.78 -2.29
CA VAL A 420 -17.24 15.46 -1.13
C VAL A 420 -17.18 13.97 -0.79
N LEU A 421 -17.35 13.10 -1.80
CA LEU A 421 -17.30 11.66 -1.61
C LEU A 421 -15.92 11.21 -1.11
N ALA A 422 -14.84 11.78 -1.63
CA ALA A 422 -13.48 11.52 -1.17
C ALA A 422 -13.30 11.85 0.32
N ALA A 423 -13.73 13.03 0.76
CA ALA A 423 -13.63 13.42 2.16
C ALA A 423 -14.40 12.45 3.09
N VAL A 424 -15.65 12.13 2.72
CA VAL A 424 -16.47 11.14 3.45
C VAL A 424 -15.79 9.78 3.50
N ASN A 425 -15.23 9.34 2.37
CA ASN A 425 -14.59 8.04 2.26
C ASN A 425 -13.28 7.96 3.07
N ILE A 426 -12.51 9.05 3.15
CA ILE A 426 -11.31 9.14 3.98
C ILE A 426 -11.68 9.02 5.46
N PHE A 427 -12.71 9.73 5.94
CA PHE A 427 -13.16 9.56 7.34
C PHE A 427 -13.61 8.13 7.64
N LYS A 428 -14.36 7.49 6.72
CA LYS A 428 -14.69 6.07 6.85
C LYS A 428 -13.44 5.19 6.89
N GLY A 429 -12.46 5.45 6.01
CA GLY A 429 -11.18 4.75 5.98
C GLY A 429 -10.39 4.89 7.28
N LEU A 430 -10.30 6.08 7.85
CA LEU A 430 -9.63 6.33 9.13
C LEU A 430 -10.33 5.63 10.30
N ASN A 431 -11.66 5.58 10.32
CA ASN A 431 -12.42 4.83 11.33
C ASN A 431 -12.19 3.31 11.23
N ILE A 432 -11.95 2.79 10.01
CA ILE A 432 -11.60 1.38 9.77
C ILE A 432 -10.13 1.10 10.17
N LEU A 433 -9.23 2.03 9.84
CA LEU A 433 -7.80 1.87 10.12
C LEU A 433 -7.51 1.91 11.62
N LYS A 434 -8.30 2.66 12.40
CA LYS A 434 -8.04 2.98 13.83
C LYS A 434 -6.54 3.25 14.06
N PRO A 435 -5.96 4.21 13.32
CA PRO A 435 -4.53 4.50 13.41
C PRO A 435 -4.18 5.04 14.80
N VAL A 436 -2.89 5.03 15.12
CA VAL A 436 -2.34 5.72 16.30
C VAL A 436 -2.88 7.16 16.38
N THR A 437 -3.07 7.64 17.61
CA THR A 437 -3.71 8.93 17.92
C THR A 437 -3.16 10.06 17.05
N GLY A 438 -4.06 10.84 16.42
CA GLY A 438 -3.70 12.06 15.68
C GLY A 438 -4.16 12.11 14.22
N TRP A 439 -4.22 10.99 13.48
CA TRP A 439 -4.51 11.02 12.04
C TRP A 439 -5.86 11.67 11.66
N LYS A 440 -6.91 11.34 12.41
CA LYS A 440 -8.23 11.95 12.22
C LYS A 440 -8.18 13.45 12.49
N THR A 441 -7.49 13.87 13.55
CA THR A 441 -7.27 15.28 13.89
C THR A 441 -6.48 15.99 12.80
N SER A 442 -5.38 15.41 12.31
CA SER A 442 -4.57 15.98 11.23
C SER A 442 -5.38 16.21 9.97
N TYR A 443 -6.24 15.25 9.58
CA TYR A 443 -7.08 15.43 8.41
C TYR A 443 -8.16 16.52 8.60
N ILE A 444 -8.74 16.62 9.81
CA ILE A 444 -9.67 17.72 10.14
C ILE A 444 -8.96 19.08 10.03
N VAL A 445 -7.74 19.19 10.56
CA VAL A 445 -6.92 20.42 10.46
C VAL A 445 -6.65 20.77 9.00
N ILE A 446 -6.29 19.80 8.15
CA ILE A 446 -6.09 20.03 6.72
C ILE A 446 -7.37 20.57 6.05
N LEU A 447 -8.52 19.95 6.30
CA LEU A 447 -9.79 20.41 5.74
C LEU A 447 -10.16 21.83 6.23
N ALA A 448 -9.98 22.11 7.52
CA ALA A 448 -10.23 23.42 8.10
C ALA A 448 -9.33 24.49 7.47
N THR A 449 -8.05 24.19 7.26
CA THR A 449 -7.10 25.07 6.59
C THR A 449 -7.48 25.33 5.14
N LEU A 450 -7.82 24.29 4.37
CA LEU A 450 -8.27 24.44 2.98
C LEU A 450 -9.56 25.28 2.89
N ALA A 451 -10.51 25.06 3.80
CA ALA A 451 -11.74 25.84 3.88
C ALA A 451 -11.46 27.31 4.25
N GLY A 452 -10.60 27.57 5.23
CA GLY A 452 -10.20 28.92 5.62
C GLY A 452 -9.52 29.68 4.47
N VAL A 453 -8.56 29.05 3.79
CA VAL A 453 -7.92 29.62 2.60
C VAL A 453 -8.93 29.88 1.48
N ALA A 454 -9.86 28.96 1.26
CA ALA A 454 -10.94 29.14 0.27
C ALA A 454 -11.82 30.35 0.60
N LEU A 455 -12.21 30.55 1.87
CA LEU A 455 -13.02 31.70 2.29
C LEU A 455 -12.29 33.03 2.06
N VAL A 456 -11.00 33.10 2.40
CA VAL A 456 -10.18 34.31 2.18
C VAL A 456 -10.03 34.58 0.68
N LEU A 457 -9.70 33.56 -0.12
CA LEU A 457 -9.57 33.72 -1.57
C LEU A 457 -10.89 34.10 -2.24
N GLU A 458 -12.01 33.57 -1.76
CA GLU A 458 -13.35 33.95 -2.23
C GLU A 458 -13.63 35.43 -1.95
N ALA A 459 -13.34 35.93 -0.74
CA ALA A 459 -13.48 37.35 -0.42
C ALA A 459 -12.62 38.25 -1.34
N ILE A 460 -11.38 37.85 -1.59
CA ILE A 460 -10.45 38.59 -2.49
C ILE A 460 -10.96 38.58 -3.93
N THR A 461 -11.38 37.42 -4.46
CA THR A 461 -11.85 37.34 -5.85
C THR A 461 -13.14 38.14 -6.05
N TRP A 462 -14.07 38.13 -5.09
CA TRP A 462 -15.25 39.00 -5.13
C TRP A 462 -14.89 40.48 -5.13
N ALA A 463 -13.94 40.90 -4.28
CA ALA A 463 -13.47 42.29 -4.28
C ALA A 463 -12.89 42.70 -5.65
N ILE A 464 -12.10 41.84 -6.30
CA ILE A 464 -11.55 42.09 -7.64
C ILE A 464 -12.66 42.17 -8.68
N VAL A 465 -13.62 41.23 -8.67
CA VAL A 465 -14.74 41.20 -9.62
C VAL A 465 -15.61 42.45 -9.50
N LEU A 466 -15.94 42.87 -8.28
CA LEU A 466 -16.71 44.10 -8.03
C LEU A 466 -15.96 45.35 -8.49
N ARG A 467 -14.64 45.45 -8.24
CA ARG A 467 -13.80 46.56 -8.74
C ARG A 467 -13.77 46.62 -10.27
N ARG A 468 -13.63 45.48 -10.95
CA ARG A 468 -13.67 45.41 -12.42
C ARG A 468 -15.02 45.85 -12.97
N ARG A 469 -16.12 45.42 -12.33
CA ARG A 469 -17.48 45.84 -12.72
C ARG A 469 -17.65 47.36 -12.62
N LYS A 470 -17.21 47.97 -11.52
CA LYS A 470 -17.24 49.44 -11.34
C LYS A 470 -16.41 50.17 -12.41
N ARG A 471 -15.19 49.71 -12.70
CA ARG A 471 -14.31 50.31 -13.74
C ARG A 471 -14.96 50.24 -15.14
N ASN A 472 -15.55 49.10 -15.48
CA ASN A 472 -16.21 48.92 -16.78
C ASN A 472 -17.47 49.78 -16.91
N GLN A 473 -18.24 49.97 -15.82
CA GLN A 473 -19.37 50.91 -15.81
C GLN A 473 -18.91 52.36 -15.97
N ALA A 474 -17.81 52.77 -15.33
CA ALA A 474 -17.23 54.10 -15.49
C ALA A 474 -16.74 54.38 -16.93
N HIS A 475 -16.10 53.39 -17.57
CA HIS A 475 -15.65 53.53 -18.97
C HIS A 475 -16.82 53.49 -19.97
N GLY A 476 -17.86 52.69 -19.70
CA GLY A 476 -19.07 52.67 -20.52
C GLY A 476 -19.91 53.95 -20.43
N GLY A 477 -19.86 54.65 -19.30
CA GLY A 477 -20.50 55.96 -19.11
C GLY A 477 -19.75 57.11 -19.79
N ALA A 478 -18.41 57.06 -19.84
CA ALA A 478 -17.59 58.11 -20.46
C ALA A 478 -17.66 58.13 -22.01
N ASN A 479 -17.94 56.99 -22.65
CA ASN A 479 -18.18 56.92 -24.11
C ASN A 479 -19.63 57.30 -24.51
N GLY A 480 -20.50 57.63 -23.55
CA GLY A 480 -21.91 57.94 -23.79
C GLY A 480 -22.25 59.44 -23.89
N THR A 481 -21.29 60.35 -23.67
CA THR A 481 -21.53 61.81 -23.64
C THR A 481 -20.96 62.57 -24.84
N GLY A 482 -20.73 61.89 -25.96
CA GLY A 482 -20.13 62.46 -27.18
C GLY A 482 -21.05 62.50 -28.39
N VAL A 483 -22.35 62.78 -28.22
CA VAL A 483 -23.22 63.29 -29.30
C VAL A 483 -24.26 64.22 -28.67
N GLN A 484 -24.00 65.52 -28.72
CA GLN A 484 -25.06 66.52 -28.85
C GLN A 484 -24.55 67.59 -29.83
N LEU A 485 -25.27 67.65 -30.95
CA LEU A 485 -25.48 68.72 -31.94
C LEU A 485 -24.40 69.79 -32.14
#